data_AF-A0A8H8RUX7-F1
#
_entry.id   AF-A0A8H8RUX7-F1
#
_cell.length_a   1.000
_cell.length_b   1.000
_cell.length_c   1.000
_cell.angle_alpha   90.00
_cell.angle_beta   90.00
_cell.angle_gamma   90.00
#
_symmetry.space_group_name_H-M   'P 1'
#
loop_
_entity.id
_entity.type
_entity.pdbx_description
1 polymer ?
#
loop_
_entity_poly.entity_id
_entity_poly.type
_entity_poly.pdbx_seq_one_letter_code
_entity_poly.pdbx_strand_id
1 'polypeptide(L)'
;MSLFRPPIVRSATAALDRSLFSKTFPIAAARVINPKNISRIQAQLNKSHAILSLDRLKPVQMDPDLALASKGGKCLLLNPEVKPDDSNTWSKVLQEASEKDEIKIIPYDLVLDYDYWQYLDVMTSLLPEDAQGEIPVGFSMVGHVVHLNLRKEYLPYRKIIAEVIVDKNPQIRTVINKIDQVGEQSQFRTFSYEVLFGPDDLNVVVGEGDCVFEFDYSKVYWNSRLQTEHKRLVDMFSPGEVVCDVMAGIGPFALPAGKKEVFVLANDLNPESYKYMKEGIVRNKVSEIVQPFNEDGHTFIHHA
;
A
#
# COMPACT_ATOMS: atom_id res chain seq x y z
N MET A 1 9.79 -19.56 -6.82
CA MET A 1 10.20 -19.19 -5.44
C MET A 1 11.32 -18.17 -5.56
N SER A 2 11.22 -17.02 -4.88
CA SER A 2 12.31 -16.04 -4.87
C SER A 2 13.60 -16.71 -4.36
N LEU A 3 14.70 -16.55 -5.11
CA LEU A 3 16.02 -17.04 -4.72
C LEU A 3 16.52 -16.34 -3.44
N PHE A 4 16.04 -15.12 -3.20
CA PHE A 4 16.40 -14.29 -2.06
C PHE A 4 15.28 -14.36 -1.02
N ARG A 5 15.64 -14.73 0.21
CA ARG A 5 14.73 -14.76 1.36
C ARG A 5 15.34 -14.01 2.53
N PRO A 6 14.52 -13.27 3.31
CA PRO A 6 15.00 -12.58 4.49
C PRO A 6 15.61 -13.56 5.51
N PRO A 7 16.43 -13.08 6.46
CA PRO A 7 16.80 -13.83 7.65
C PRO A 7 15.56 -14.36 8.39
N ILE A 8 15.67 -15.46 9.12
CA ILE A 8 14.61 -15.96 9.99
C ILE A 8 14.87 -15.40 11.39
N VAL A 9 13.96 -14.56 11.89
CA VAL A 9 14.17 -13.83 13.16
C VAL A 9 13.34 -14.42 14.30
N ARG A 10 12.06 -14.76 14.06
CA ARG A 10 11.16 -15.43 15.04
C ARG A 10 11.01 -14.67 16.37
N SER A 11 10.98 -13.34 16.32
CA SER A 11 10.91 -12.47 17.51
C SER A 11 9.65 -11.60 17.56
N ALA A 12 8.53 -12.06 17.00
CA ALA A 12 7.30 -11.26 16.88
C ALA A 12 6.72 -10.71 18.22
N THR A 13 7.19 -11.19 19.37
CA THR A 13 6.79 -10.72 20.71
C THR A 13 7.70 -9.62 21.28
N ALA A 14 8.83 -9.33 20.64
CA ALA A 14 9.76 -8.27 21.00
C ALA A 14 9.52 -7.00 20.17
N ALA A 15 10.22 -5.92 20.49
CA ALA A 15 10.26 -4.73 19.65
C ALA A 15 10.85 -5.05 18.25
N LEU A 16 10.37 -4.39 17.21
CA LEU A 16 10.83 -4.60 15.84
C LEU A 16 12.25 -4.06 15.66
N ASP A 17 13.24 -4.96 15.60
CA ASP A 17 14.60 -4.62 15.20
C ASP A 17 14.79 -4.81 13.68
N ARG A 18 14.78 -3.69 12.97
CA ARG A 18 14.92 -3.63 11.50
C ARG A 18 16.30 -4.10 11.02
N SER A 19 17.33 -4.02 11.87
CA SER A 19 18.69 -4.43 11.50
C SER A 19 18.81 -5.94 11.27
N LEU A 20 17.94 -6.73 11.92
CA LEU A 20 17.89 -8.19 11.80
C LEU A 20 17.43 -8.69 10.42
N PHE A 21 16.96 -7.79 9.55
CA PHE A 21 16.50 -8.12 8.20
C PHE A 21 17.58 -7.89 7.13
N SER A 22 18.75 -7.42 7.53
CA SER A 22 19.88 -7.29 6.61
C SER A 22 20.49 -8.66 6.32
N LYS A 23 20.57 -9.01 5.03
CA LYS A 23 21.22 -10.24 4.57
C LYS A 23 22.06 -9.97 3.34
N THR A 24 23.28 -10.52 3.38
CA THR A 24 24.22 -10.44 2.26
C THR A 24 24.12 -11.71 1.43
N PHE A 25 24.06 -11.54 0.11
CA PHE A 25 24.04 -12.61 -0.86
C PHE A 25 25.23 -12.48 -1.80
N PRO A 26 26.16 -13.45 -1.81
CA PRO A 26 27.26 -13.43 -2.76
C PRO A 26 26.73 -13.72 -4.17
N ILE A 27 26.93 -12.78 -5.08
CA ILE A 27 26.56 -12.87 -6.49
C ILE A 27 27.73 -12.37 -7.36
N ALA A 28 27.52 -12.35 -8.67
CA ALA A 28 28.44 -11.69 -9.60
C ALA A 28 27.90 -10.31 -10.02
N ALA A 29 28.82 -9.41 -10.37
CA ALA A 29 28.50 -8.18 -11.07
C ALA A 29 29.41 -8.01 -12.30
N ALA A 30 28.87 -7.45 -13.38
CA ALA A 30 29.66 -7.01 -14.53
C ALA A 30 30.08 -5.56 -14.31
N ARG A 31 31.35 -5.34 -13.90
CA ARG A 31 31.98 -4.03 -13.86
C ARG A 31 32.13 -3.51 -15.28
N VAL A 32 31.64 -2.31 -15.56
CA VAL A 32 31.78 -1.68 -16.87
C VAL A 32 33.04 -0.82 -16.88
N ILE A 33 33.97 -1.11 -17.79
CA ILE A 33 35.28 -0.45 -17.85
C ILE A 33 35.14 1.04 -18.21
N ASN A 34 34.30 1.35 -19.20
CA ASN A 34 33.97 2.72 -19.57
C ASN A 34 32.50 3.05 -19.20
N PRO A 35 32.25 3.87 -18.17
CA PRO A 35 30.90 4.18 -17.70
C PRO A 35 29.96 4.73 -18.78
N LYS A 36 30.47 5.32 -19.87
CA LYS A 36 29.65 5.81 -21.01
C LYS A 36 28.94 4.69 -21.76
N ASN A 37 29.45 3.45 -21.68
CA ASN A 37 28.89 2.30 -22.38
C ASN A 37 27.82 1.55 -21.56
N ILE A 38 27.54 1.97 -20.32
CA ILE A 38 26.65 1.26 -19.38
C ILE A 38 25.27 0.96 -20.00
N SER A 39 24.66 1.94 -20.69
CA SER A 39 23.33 1.78 -21.28
C SER A 39 23.32 0.77 -22.43
N ARG A 40 24.36 0.77 -23.27
CA ARG A 40 24.50 -0.19 -24.38
C ARG A 40 24.69 -1.61 -23.84
N ILE A 41 25.60 -1.76 -22.86
CA ILE A 41 25.91 -3.06 -22.25
C ILE A 41 24.69 -3.59 -21.49
N GLN A 42 24.00 -2.74 -20.74
CA GLN A 42 22.75 -3.10 -20.06
C GLN A 42 21.70 -3.62 -21.04
N ALA A 43 21.50 -2.94 -22.17
CA ALA A 43 20.56 -3.37 -23.20
C ALA A 43 20.93 -4.72 -23.82
N GLN A 44 22.23 -5.00 -24.01
CA GLN A 44 22.72 -6.28 -24.51
C GLN A 44 22.51 -7.41 -23.48
N LEU A 45 22.87 -7.18 -22.22
CA LEU A 45 22.75 -8.19 -21.17
C LEU A 45 21.30 -8.48 -20.75
N ASN A 46 20.41 -7.49 -20.88
CA ASN A 46 18.97 -7.70 -20.70
C ASN A 46 18.41 -8.68 -21.75
N LYS A 47 18.86 -8.60 -23.02
CA LYS A 47 18.43 -9.53 -24.07
C LYS A 47 18.86 -10.97 -23.81
N SER A 48 20.00 -11.15 -23.13
CA SER A 48 20.49 -12.49 -22.76
C SER A 48 20.00 -12.96 -21.39
N HIS A 49 19.10 -12.22 -20.72
CA HIS A 49 18.65 -12.50 -19.35
C HIS A 49 19.80 -12.72 -18.37
N ALA A 50 20.92 -12.02 -18.54
CA ALA A 50 22.09 -12.16 -17.67
C ALA A 50 22.01 -11.24 -16.44
N ILE A 51 21.24 -10.15 -16.54
CA ILE A 51 21.06 -9.17 -15.46
C ILE A 51 20.09 -9.70 -14.42
N LEU A 52 20.43 -9.46 -13.15
CA LEU A 52 19.54 -9.68 -12.02
C LEU A 52 18.32 -8.76 -12.10
N SER A 53 17.14 -9.36 -12.21
CA SER A 53 15.86 -8.64 -12.22
C SER A 53 15.13 -8.85 -10.91
N LEU A 54 15.03 -7.79 -10.11
CA LEU A 54 14.26 -7.75 -8.86
C LEU A 54 13.42 -6.47 -8.84
N ASP A 55 12.14 -6.57 -8.48
CA ASP A 55 11.13 -5.51 -8.67
C ASP A 55 11.49 -4.15 -8.04
N ARG A 56 12.32 -4.16 -6.98
CA ARG A 56 12.64 -2.97 -6.16
C ARG A 56 14.11 -2.65 -6.10
N LEU A 57 14.93 -3.39 -6.84
CA LEU A 57 16.37 -3.18 -6.90
C LEU A 57 16.75 -2.74 -8.30
N LYS A 58 17.44 -1.60 -8.40
CA LYS A 58 18.01 -1.18 -9.68
C LYS A 58 19.19 -2.11 -10.02
N PRO A 59 19.26 -2.69 -11.23
CA PRO A 59 20.35 -3.59 -11.59
C PRO A 59 21.68 -2.87 -11.79
N VAL A 60 21.66 -1.57 -12.08
CA VAL A 60 22.86 -0.73 -12.16
C VAL A 60 23.20 -0.23 -10.77
N GLN A 61 24.39 -0.57 -10.28
CA GLN A 61 24.91 -0.14 -9.00
C GLN A 61 26.24 0.61 -9.18
N MET A 62 26.66 1.33 -8.13
CA MET A 62 28.03 1.84 -8.07
C MET A 62 29.01 0.67 -7.98
N ASP A 63 30.20 0.87 -8.53
CA ASP A 63 31.25 -0.14 -8.42
C ASP A 63 31.55 -0.45 -6.93
N PRO A 64 31.71 -1.71 -6.53
CA PRO A 64 32.07 -2.05 -5.15
C PRO A 64 33.46 -1.53 -4.74
N ASP A 65 34.35 -1.24 -5.71
CA ASP A 65 35.62 -0.57 -5.45
C ASP A 65 35.42 0.94 -5.29
N LEU A 66 35.66 1.44 -4.07
CA LEU A 66 35.49 2.86 -3.70
C LEU A 66 36.31 3.83 -4.59
N ALA A 67 37.49 3.42 -5.05
CA ALA A 67 38.34 4.25 -5.90
C ALA A 67 37.76 4.40 -7.32
N LEU A 68 37.03 3.38 -7.80
CA LEU A 68 36.33 3.43 -9.08
C LEU A 68 34.97 4.10 -8.93
N ALA A 69 34.24 3.83 -7.85
CA ALA A 69 32.94 4.44 -7.56
C ALA A 69 33.04 5.97 -7.48
N SER A 70 34.06 6.50 -6.79
CA SER A 70 34.32 7.94 -6.70
C SER A 70 34.60 8.62 -8.06
N LYS A 71 35.01 7.84 -9.07
CA LYS A 71 35.20 8.30 -10.46
C LYS A 71 33.97 8.04 -11.34
N GLY A 72 32.85 7.61 -10.77
CA GLY A 72 31.62 7.28 -11.48
C GLY A 72 31.58 5.87 -12.08
N GLY A 73 32.46 4.98 -11.63
CA GLY A 73 32.45 3.56 -11.98
C GLY A 73 31.13 2.89 -11.61
N LYS A 74 30.63 2.03 -12.51
CA LYS A 74 29.34 1.34 -12.39
C LYS A 74 29.49 -0.14 -12.66
N CYS A 75 28.65 -0.93 -12.01
CA CYS A 75 28.49 -2.34 -12.32
C CYS A 75 27.02 -2.70 -12.56
N LEU A 76 26.81 -3.81 -13.25
CA LEU A 76 25.51 -4.43 -13.47
C LEU A 76 25.43 -5.71 -12.65
N LEU A 77 24.44 -5.81 -11.77
CA LEU A 77 24.19 -7.02 -10.99
C LEU A 77 23.75 -8.16 -11.92
N LEU A 78 24.36 -9.32 -11.77
CA LEU A 78 24.11 -10.49 -12.62
C LEU A 78 23.27 -11.53 -11.89
N ASN A 79 22.60 -12.38 -12.65
CA ASN A 79 21.85 -13.48 -12.09
C ASN A 79 22.76 -14.42 -11.28
N PRO A 80 22.27 -15.01 -10.16
CA PRO A 80 23.12 -15.80 -9.27
C PRO A 80 23.68 -17.09 -9.87
N GLU A 81 23.19 -17.51 -11.03
CA GLU A 81 23.74 -18.61 -11.82
C GLU A 81 25.10 -18.24 -12.44
N VAL A 82 25.36 -16.95 -12.66
CA VAL A 82 26.63 -16.44 -13.21
C VAL A 82 27.67 -16.38 -12.09
N LYS A 83 28.76 -17.13 -12.25
CA LYS A 83 29.87 -17.17 -11.30
C LYS A 83 31.09 -16.43 -11.83
N PRO A 84 31.74 -15.55 -11.06
CA PRO A 84 32.92 -14.80 -11.52
C PRO A 84 34.10 -15.69 -11.91
N ASP A 85 34.25 -16.84 -11.26
CA ASP A 85 35.41 -17.73 -11.44
C ASP A 85 35.16 -18.86 -12.44
N ASP A 86 33.96 -18.94 -13.04
CA ASP A 86 33.60 -20.00 -13.99
C ASP A 86 32.95 -19.41 -15.25
N SER A 87 33.76 -19.21 -16.29
CA SER A 87 33.33 -18.66 -17.57
C SER A 87 32.31 -19.53 -18.31
N ASN A 88 32.16 -20.81 -17.95
CA ASN A 88 31.13 -21.68 -18.54
C ASN A 88 29.73 -21.27 -18.10
N THR A 89 29.60 -20.55 -16.98
CA THR A 89 28.31 -20.01 -16.51
C THR A 89 27.92 -18.72 -17.23
N TRP A 90 28.81 -18.15 -18.04
CA TRP A 90 28.59 -16.87 -18.70
C TRP A 90 27.82 -17.08 -20.01
N SER A 91 26.83 -16.23 -20.26
CA SER A 91 26.19 -16.19 -21.57
C SER A 91 27.22 -15.79 -22.65
N LYS A 92 26.97 -16.16 -23.91
CA LYS A 92 27.82 -15.75 -25.05
C LYS A 92 28.04 -14.23 -25.08
N VAL A 93 27.02 -13.46 -24.73
CA VAL A 93 27.08 -11.99 -24.66
C VAL A 93 28.05 -11.51 -23.57
N LEU A 94 28.06 -12.17 -22.39
CA LEU A 94 29.00 -11.87 -21.31
C LEU A 94 30.44 -12.23 -21.71
N GLN A 95 30.64 -13.37 -22.36
CA GLN A 95 31.95 -13.80 -22.85
C GLN A 95 32.50 -12.82 -23.88
N GLU A 96 31.72 -12.49 -24.92
CA GLU A 96 32.12 -11.53 -25.95
C GLU A 96 32.41 -10.13 -25.39
N ALA A 97 31.61 -9.66 -24.44
CA ALA A 97 31.84 -8.36 -23.81
C ALA A 97 33.08 -8.35 -22.91
N SER A 98 33.40 -9.48 -22.27
CA SER A 98 34.62 -9.65 -21.48
C SER A 98 35.86 -9.76 -22.38
N GLU A 99 35.79 -10.50 -23.49
CA GLU A 99 36.90 -10.63 -24.47
C GLU A 99 37.24 -9.30 -25.15
N LYS A 100 36.25 -8.42 -25.32
CA LYS A 100 36.42 -7.06 -25.88
C LYS A 100 36.88 -6.04 -24.84
N ASP A 101 37.22 -6.46 -23.62
CA ASP A 101 37.57 -5.59 -22.48
C ASP A 101 36.52 -4.50 -22.19
N GLU A 102 35.24 -4.76 -22.51
CA GLU A 102 34.16 -3.83 -22.20
C GLU A 102 33.66 -3.97 -20.76
N ILE A 103 33.72 -5.20 -20.24
CA ILE A 103 33.31 -5.55 -18.89
C ILE A 103 34.33 -6.46 -18.20
N LYS A 104 34.32 -6.45 -16.87
CA LYS A 104 34.99 -7.45 -16.03
C LYS A 104 33.98 -8.05 -15.07
N ILE A 105 33.87 -9.37 -15.04
CA ILE A 105 33.02 -10.05 -14.06
C ILE A 105 33.75 -10.11 -12.73
N ILE A 106 33.09 -9.68 -11.67
CA ILE A 106 33.65 -9.61 -10.31
C ILE A 106 32.68 -10.21 -9.28
N PRO A 107 33.19 -10.75 -8.16
CA PRO A 107 32.37 -11.03 -6.99
C PRO A 107 31.69 -9.75 -6.49
N TYR A 108 30.45 -9.89 -6.04
CA TYR A 108 29.66 -8.78 -5.52
C TYR A 108 28.77 -9.24 -4.37
N ASP A 109 28.83 -8.53 -3.25
CA ASP A 109 28.00 -8.80 -2.07
C ASP A 109 26.72 -7.96 -2.13
N LEU A 110 25.63 -8.60 -2.56
CA LEU A 110 24.32 -7.96 -2.58
C LEU A 110 23.72 -7.94 -1.18
N VAL A 111 23.67 -6.76 -0.56
CA VAL A 111 23.00 -6.54 0.72
C VAL A 111 21.54 -6.18 0.45
N LEU A 112 20.61 -7.00 0.96
CA LEU A 112 19.18 -6.71 0.99
C LEU A 112 18.77 -6.47 2.45
N ASP A 113 18.26 -5.28 2.73
CA ASP A 113 17.90 -4.81 4.06
C ASP A 113 16.38 -4.78 4.27
N TYR A 114 15.96 -4.28 5.43
CA TYR A 114 14.56 -4.17 5.80
C TYR A 114 13.72 -3.50 4.72
N ASP A 115 14.19 -2.41 4.11
CA ASP A 115 13.43 -1.58 3.17
C ASP A 115 13.11 -2.31 1.87
N TYR A 116 14.01 -3.21 1.44
CA TYR A 116 13.78 -4.08 0.28
C TYR A 116 12.63 -5.08 0.53
N TRP A 117 12.60 -5.70 1.71
CA TRP A 117 11.65 -6.79 2.02
C TRP A 117 10.21 -6.30 2.09
N GLN A 118 9.30 -7.13 1.58
CA GLN A 118 7.87 -6.85 1.61
C GLN A 118 7.25 -7.18 2.94
N TYR A 119 6.05 -6.66 3.16
CA TYR A 119 5.26 -6.97 4.34
C TYR A 119 5.22 -8.48 4.59
N LEU A 120 4.87 -9.27 3.57
CA LEU A 120 4.79 -10.73 3.70
C LEU A 120 6.16 -11.35 4.04
N ASP A 121 7.25 -10.91 3.40
CA ASP A 121 8.60 -11.38 3.71
C ASP A 121 8.98 -11.12 5.17
N VAL A 122 8.71 -9.90 5.64
CA VAL A 122 8.98 -9.46 7.02
C VAL A 122 8.14 -10.25 8.02
N MET A 123 6.83 -10.39 7.77
CA MET A 123 5.94 -11.14 8.65
C MET A 123 6.27 -12.63 8.68
N THR A 124 6.58 -13.24 7.53
CA THR A 124 7.04 -14.63 7.45
C THR A 124 8.36 -14.83 8.18
N SER A 125 9.22 -13.81 8.31
CA SER A 125 10.45 -13.88 9.10
C SER A 125 10.21 -13.70 10.61
N LEU A 126 9.29 -12.82 11.01
CA LEU A 126 9.01 -12.48 12.41
C LEU A 126 8.10 -13.48 13.12
N LEU A 127 7.00 -13.87 12.49
CA LEU A 127 5.97 -14.68 13.13
C LEU A 127 6.53 -16.06 13.48
N PRO A 128 6.14 -16.64 14.62
CA PRO A 128 6.52 -18.00 14.98
C PRO A 128 5.88 -19.03 14.02
N GLU A 129 6.40 -20.25 14.02
CA GLU A 129 6.01 -21.29 13.05
C GLU A 129 4.53 -21.67 13.12
N ASP A 130 3.96 -21.66 14.31
CA ASP A 130 2.54 -21.89 14.59
C ASP A 130 1.62 -20.76 14.07
N ALA A 131 2.17 -19.58 13.80
CA ALA A 131 1.46 -18.43 13.25
C ALA A 131 1.79 -18.16 11.76
N GLN A 132 2.31 -19.15 11.02
CA GLN A 132 2.61 -19.03 9.57
C GLN A 132 1.42 -19.40 8.66
N GLY A 133 0.30 -19.86 9.22
CA GLY A 133 -0.82 -20.40 8.45
C GLY A 133 -1.48 -19.36 7.51
N GLU A 134 -2.13 -18.35 8.07
CA GLU A 134 -2.84 -17.32 7.31
C GLU A 134 -2.40 -15.93 7.77
N ILE A 135 -1.15 -15.57 7.41
CA ILE A 135 -0.57 -14.28 7.75
C ILE A 135 -1.54 -13.15 7.34
N PRO A 136 -1.89 -12.23 8.26
CA PRO A 136 -2.84 -11.16 7.96
C PRO A 136 -2.28 -10.23 6.89
N VAL A 137 -2.72 -10.37 5.64
CA VAL A 137 -2.34 -9.49 4.51
C VAL A 137 -3.44 -8.49 4.15
N GLY A 138 -4.69 -8.83 4.46
CA GLY A 138 -5.85 -7.99 4.15
C GLY A 138 -6.12 -6.97 5.25
N PHE A 139 -6.11 -5.70 4.88
CA PHE A 139 -6.58 -4.59 5.72
C PHE A 139 -7.45 -3.65 4.88
N SER A 140 -8.18 -2.75 5.53
CA SER A 140 -8.83 -1.65 4.81
C SER A 140 -8.25 -0.31 5.27
N MET A 141 -8.07 0.56 4.29
CA MET A 141 -7.49 1.88 4.45
C MET A 141 -8.59 2.92 4.24
N VAL A 142 -8.64 3.91 5.13
CA VAL A 142 -9.51 5.08 5.03
C VAL A 142 -8.63 6.30 5.30
N GLY A 143 -8.30 7.04 4.24
CA GLY A 143 -7.32 8.12 4.32
C GLY A 143 -5.99 7.61 4.88
N HIS A 144 -5.53 8.24 5.97
CA HIS A 144 -4.28 7.88 6.64
C HIS A 144 -4.43 6.76 7.70
N VAL A 145 -5.65 6.25 7.90
CA VAL A 145 -5.98 5.25 8.90
C VAL A 145 -6.05 3.87 8.26
N VAL A 146 -5.37 2.89 8.85
CA VAL A 146 -5.59 1.47 8.56
C VAL A 146 -6.42 0.87 9.69
N HIS A 147 -7.45 0.11 9.33
CA HIS A 147 -8.15 -0.72 10.30
C HIS A 147 -7.90 -2.21 10.00
N LEU A 148 -7.53 -2.93 11.05
CA LEU A 148 -7.31 -4.37 11.04
C LEU A 148 -8.52 -5.10 11.65
N ASN A 149 -8.69 -6.35 11.20
CA ASN A 149 -9.62 -7.32 11.78
C ASN A 149 -8.81 -8.57 12.11
N LEU A 150 -8.00 -8.51 13.17
CA LEU A 150 -7.08 -9.58 13.51
C LEU A 150 -7.82 -10.77 14.14
N ARG A 151 -7.49 -11.99 13.66
CA ARG A 151 -7.94 -13.22 14.33
C ARG A 151 -7.24 -13.39 15.67
N LYS A 152 -7.86 -14.17 16.56
CA LYS A 152 -7.37 -14.38 17.94
C LYS A 152 -5.91 -14.82 18.01
N GLU A 153 -5.48 -15.68 17.08
CA GLU A 153 -4.10 -16.18 16.98
C GLU A 153 -3.05 -15.08 16.69
N TYR A 154 -3.43 -13.97 16.06
CA TYR A 154 -2.54 -12.85 15.74
C TYR A 154 -2.63 -11.68 16.72
N LEU A 155 -3.58 -11.69 17.66
CA LEU A 155 -3.72 -10.66 18.69
C LEU A 155 -2.44 -10.46 19.52
N PRO A 156 -1.65 -11.49 19.87
CA PRO A 156 -0.36 -11.29 20.55
C PRO A 156 0.63 -10.43 19.75
N TYR A 157 0.54 -10.45 18.42
CA TYR A 157 1.45 -9.77 17.49
C TYR A 157 0.87 -8.47 16.92
N ARG A 158 -0.29 -8.03 17.40
CA ARG A 158 -1.03 -6.89 16.81
C ARG A 158 -0.22 -5.60 16.67
N LYS A 159 0.64 -5.31 17.65
CA LYS A 159 1.50 -4.12 17.65
C LYS A 159 2.61 -4.21 16.60
N ILE A 160 3.28 -5.35 16.49
CA ILE A 160 4.34 -5.52 15.49
C ILE A 160 3.78 -5.58 14.07
N ILE A 161 2.60 -6.20 13.89
CA ILE A 161 1.86 -6.16 12.62
C ILE A 161 1.58 -4.70 12.22
N ALA A 162 1.04 -3.91 13.15
CA ALA A 162 0.75 -2.51 12.91
C ALA A 162 2.00 -1.71 12.56
N GLU A 163 3.11 -1.89 13.29
CA GLU A 163 4.38 -1.23 13.02
C GLU A 163 4.92 -1.57 11.61
N VAL A 164 4.93 -2.84 11.22
CA VAL A 164 5.37 -3.25 9.87
C VAL A 164 4.44 -2.69 8.79
N ILE A 165 3.12 -2.63 9.03
CA ILE A 165 2.19 -2.00 8.07
C ILE A 165 2.55 -0.53 7.85
N VAL A 166 2.81 0.24 8.91
CA VAL A 166 3.18 1.65 8.78
C VAL A 166 4.53 1.81 8.06
N ASP A 167 5.54 1.03 8.45
CA ASP A 167 6.85 1.05 7.81
C ASP A 167 6.77 0.79 6.29
N LYS A 168 5.86 -0.09 5.85
CA LYS A 168 5.67 -0.44 4.44
C LYS A 168 4.68 0.44 3.70
N ASN A 169 3.98 1.33 4.41
CA ASN A 169 2.97 2.23 3.83
C ASN A 169 3.12 3.65 4.41
N PRO A 170 4.01 4.48 3.83
CA PRO A 170 4.34 5.81 4.39
C PRO A 170 3.18 6.80 4.52
N GLN A 171 2.07 6.57 3.82
CA GLN A 171 0.86 7.40 3.92
C GLN A 171 0.04 7.13 5.20
N ILE A 172 0.29 6.01 5.87
CA ILE A 172 -0.44 5.60 7.07
C ILE A 172 0.20 6.25 8.29
N ARG A 173 -0.64 6.84 9.14
CA ARG A 173 -0.19 7.42 10.43
C ARG A 173 -0.77 6.68 11.62
N THR A 174 -1.98 6.14 11.49
CA THR A 174 -2.72 5.49 12.57
C THR A 174 -3.19 4.11 12.14
N VAL A 175 -2.96 3.12 13.00
CA VAL A 175 -3.47 1.75 12.81
C VAL A 175 -4.37 1.39 13.97
N ILE A 176 -5.57 0.95 13.68
CA ILE A 176 -6.55 0.51 14.68
C ILE A 176 -6.94 -0.95 14.47
N ASN A 177 -7.48 -1.58 15.52
CA ASN A 177 -8.14 -2.87 15.44
C ASN A 177 -9.58 -2.73 15.93
N LYS A 178 -10.54 -3.23 15.14
CA LYS A 178 -11.96 -3.20 15.54
C LYS A 178 -12.20 -4.27 16.61
N ILE A 179 -12.84 -3.88 17.70
CA ILE A 179 -13.13 -4.78 18.83
C ILE A 179 -14.52 -5.44 18.66
N ASP A 180 -15.47 -4.72 18.06
CA ASP A 180 -16.86 -5.15 17.90
C ASP A 180 -17.31 -5.20 16.42
N GLN A 181 -18.36 -5.97 16.13
CA GLN A 181 -19.02 -5.92 14.82
C GLN A 181 -19.84 -4.64 14.68
N VAL A 182 -19.83 -4.08 13.46
CA VAL A 182 -20.56 -2.86 13.12
C VAL A 182 -22.06 -3.07 13.30
N GLY A 183 -22.70 -2.22 14.11
CA GLY A 183 -24.16 -2.21 14.28
C GLY A 183 -24.71 -3.06 15.43
N GLU A 184 -23.88 -3.84 16.14
CA GLU A 184 -24.35 -4.60 17.32
C GLU A 184 -24.61 -3.70 18.54
N GLN A 185 -23.87 -2.60 18.68
CA GLN A 185 -23.96 -1.70 19.84
C GLN A 185 -24.45 -0.28 19.51
N SER A 186 -24.62 0.05 18.24
CA SER A 186 -24.94 1.42 17.81
C SER A 186 -25.91 1.42 16.63
N GLN A 187 -27.06 2.09 16.81
CA GLN A 187 -28.01 2.35 15.74
C GLN A 187 -27.40 3.19 14.60
N PHE A 188 -26.33 3.93 14.88
CA PHE A 188 -25.58 4.72 13.91
C PHE A 188 -24.48 3.92 13.19
N ARG A 189 -24.38 2.61 13.45
CA ARG A 189 -23.37 1.71 12.87
C ARG A 189 -21.92 2.18 13.09
N THR A 190 -21.67 2.85 14.21
CA THR A 190 -20.31 3.15 14.70
C THR A 190 -19.67 1.88 15.27
N PHE A 191 -18.35 1.87 15.44
CA PHE A 191 -17.61 0.72 15.94
C PHE A 191 -16.66 1.09 17.08
N SER A 192 -16.46 0.17 18.02
CA SER A 192 -15.42 0.26 19.04
C SER A 192 -14.07 -0.17 18.46
N TYR A 193 -12.99 0.49 18.86
CA TYR A 193 -11.64 0.19 18.38
C TYR A 193 -10.57 0.40 19.45
N GLU A 194 -9.43 -0.26 19.26
CA GLU A 194 -8.17 0.07 19.94
C GLU A 194 -7.16 0.64 18.95
N VAL A 195 -6.35 1.59 19.39
CA VAL A 195 -5.20 2.09 18.63
C VAL A 195 -4.02 1.14 18.83
N LEU A 196 -3.50 0.62 17.73
CA LEU A 196 -2.34 -0.29 17.70
C LEU A 196 -1.02 0.45 17.43
N PHE A 197 -1.08 1.52 16.63
CA PHE A 197 0.08 2.33 16.27
C PHE A 197 -0.36 3.77 15.95
N GLY A 198 0.49 4.74 16.29
CA GLY A 198 0.29 6.15 15.94
C GLY A 198 -0.62 6.92 16.89
N PRO A 199 -0.94 8.19 16.56
CA PRO A 199 -1.86 9.00 17.33
C PRO A 199 -3.30 8.49 17.21
N ASP A 200 -4.10 8.74 18.23
CA ASP A 200 -5.56 8.54 18.19
C ASP A 200 -6.22 9.65 17.36
N ASP A 201 -5.96 9.64 16.04
CA ASP A 201 -6.51 10.56 15.05
C ASP A 201 -7.28 9.76 14.01
N LEU A 202 -8.61 9.86 14.06
CA LEU A 202 -9.51 9.25 13.07
C LEU A 202 -10.15 10.28 12.14
N ASN A 203 -9.66 11.52 12.13
CA ASN A 203 -10.07 12.53 11.15
C ASN A 203 -9.40 12.23 9.81
N VAL A 204 -10.16 11.69 8.88
CA VAL A 204 -9.67 11.21 7.60
C VAL A 204 -10.13 12.12 6.47
N VAL A 205 -9.31 12.20 5.42
CA VAL A 205 -9.68 12.79 4.14
C VAL A 205 -9.59 11.70 3.07
N VAL A 206 -10.65 11.50 2.31
CA VAL A 206 -10.77 10.47 1.27
C VAL A 206 -11.29 11.10 -0.01
N GLY A 207 -10.68 10.73 -1.14
CA GLY A 207 -11.17 11.08 -2.47
C GLY A 207 -11.96 9.91 -3.08
N GLU A 208 -13.19 10.16 -3.50
CA GLU A 208 -14.05 9.18 -4.18
C GLU A 208 -15.01 9.88 -5.14
N GLY A 209 -15.15 9.38 -6.38
CA GLY A 209 -16.14 9.90 -7.34
C GLY A 209 -15.99 11.39 -7.64
N ASP A 210 -14.76 11.86 -7.85
CA ASP A 210 -14.41 13.29 -8.01
C ASP A 210 -14.88 14.21 -6.86
N CYS A 211 -15.15 13.61 -5.70
CA CYS A 211 -15.50 14.30 -4.47
C CYS A 211 -14.46 14.04 -3.37
N VAL A 212 -14.33 15.02 -2.48
CA VAL A 212 -13.50 14.92 -1.27
C VAL A 212 -14.41 14.82 -0.05
N PHE A 213 -14.18 13.79 0.74
CA PHE A 213 -14.86 13.51 2.00
C PHE A 213 -13.89 13.72 3.14
N GLU A 214 -14.31 14.45 4.18
CA GLU A 214 -13.52 14.71 5.37
C GLU A 214 -14.43 14.52 6.59
N PHE A 215 -14.03 13.61 7.49
CA PHE A 215 -14.88 13.15 8.58
C PHE A 215 -14.08 12.42 9.66
N ASP A 216 -14.65 12.29 10.85
CA ASP A 216 -14.16 11.39 11.90
C ASP A 216 -14.67 9.97 11.65
N TYR A 217 -13.77 9.05 11.32
CA TYR A 217 -14.10 7.65 10.99
C TYR A 217 -14.73 6.88 12.17
N SER A 218 -14.56 7.34 13.42
CA SER A 218 -15.24 6.74 14.57
C SER A 218 -16.73 7.10 14.66
N LYS A 219 -17.15 8.18 14.01
CA LYS A 219 -18.49 8.79 14.18
C LYS A 219 -19.47 8.43 13.08
N VAL A 220 -18.99 7.93 11.95
CA VAL A 220 -19.80 7.62 10.78
C VAL A 220 -19.48 6.25 10.21
N TYR A 221 -20.45 5.67 9.52
CA TYR A 221 -20.22 4.47 8.73
C TYR A 221 -19.53 4.84 7.41
N TRP A 222 -18.38 4.24 7.14
CA TRP A 222 -17.68 4.35 5.86
C TRP A 222 -17.07 3.01 5.46
N ASN A 223 -17.13 2.68 4.16
CA ASN A 223 -16.53 1.47 3.61
C ASN A 223 -15.97 1.71 2.20
N SER A 224 -14.65 1.90 2.11
CA SER A 224 -13.94 2.15 0.84
C SER A 224 -14.10 1.02 -0.19
N ARG A 225 -14.53 -0.19 0.19
CA ARG A 225 -14.77 -1.29 -0.76
C ARG A 225 -16.02 -1.11 -1.59
N LEU A 226 -16.94 -0.23 -1.18
CA LEU A 226 -18.18 0.02 -1.90
C LEU A 226 -18.02 1.05 -3.03
N GLN A 227 -16.84 1.66 -3.18
CA GLN A 227 -16.59 2.70 -4.18
C GLN A 227 -16.98 2.31 -5.61
N THR A 228 -16.69 1.07 -6.02
CA THR A 228 -17.06 0.58 -7.35
C THR A 228 -18.57 0.51 -7.54
N GLU A 229 -19.30 0.12 -6.49
CA GLU A 229 -20.76 0.05 -6.49
C GLU A 229 -21.39 1.45 -6.43
N HIS A 230 -20.82 2.35 -5.63
CA HIS A 230 -21.19 3.76 -5.60
C HIS A 230 -21.10 4.38 -6.98
N LYS A 231 -19.94 4.21 -7.63
CA LYS A 231 -19.73 4.68 -9.01
C LYS A 231 -20.70 4.06 -9.98
N ARG A 232 -20.93 2.74 -9.92
CA ARG A 232 -21.84 2.03 -10.83
C ARG A 232 -23.26 2.63 -10.78
N LEU A 233 -23.79 2.92 -9.59
CA LEU A 233 -25.11 3.51 -9.44
C LEU A 233 -25.14 4.98 -9.88
N VAL A 234 -24.16 5.79 -9.45
CA VAL A 234 -24.07 7.20 -9.85
C VAL A 234 -23.94 7.36 -11.37
N ASP A 235 -23.22 6.46 -12.04
CA ASP A 235 -23.05 6.47 -13.49
C ASP A 235 -24.37 6.22 -14.24
N MET A 236 -25.36 5.56 -13.61
CA MET A 236 -26.68 5.31 -14.22
C MET A 236 -27.60 6.55 -14.21
N PHE A 237 -27.33 7.55 -13.37
CA PHE A 237 -28.15 8.76 -13.29
C PHE A 237 -27.87 9.72 -14.45
N SER A 238 -28.91 10.44 -14.87
CA SER A 238 -28.85 11.45 -15.93
C SER A 238 -29.03 12.87 -15.37
N PRO A 239 -28.36 13.89 -15.95
CA PRO A 239 -28.55 15.28 -15.55
C PRO A 239 -30.03 15.70 -15.52
N GLY A 240 -30.43 16.41 -14.46
CA GLY A 240 -31.81 16.86 -14.26
C GLY A 240 -32.75 15.84 -13.62
N GLU A 241 -32.32 14.60 -13.39
CA GLU A 241 -33.07 13.63 -12.59
C GLU A 241 -33.12 14.04 -11.11
N VAL A 242 -34.09 13.49 -10.38
CA VAL A 242 -34.22 13.65 -8.93
C VAL A 242 -33.99 12.30 -8.27
N VAL A 243 -33.06 12.25 -7.32
CA VAL A 243 -32.71 11.06 -6.53
C VAL A 243 -32.99 11.33 -5.05
N CYS A 244 -33.66 10.38 -4.41
CA CYS A 244 -33.89 10.40 -2.97
C CYS A 244 -32.97 9.35 -2.32
N ASP A 245 -31.97 9.80 -1.58
CA ASP A 245 -31.03 8.96 -0.84
C ASP A 245 -31.39 8.97 0.65
N VAL A 246 -32.13 7.94 1.09
CA VAL A 246 -32.77 7.88 2.41
C VAL A 246 -31.78 7.65 3.55
N MET A 247 -30.65 7.01 3.27
CA MET A 247 -29.60 6.60 4.23
C MET A 247 -28.23 6.98 3.68
N ALA A 248 -28.09 8.26 3.35
CA ALA A 248 -26.99 8.80 2.58
C ALA A 248 -25.66 8.77 3.33
N GLY A 249 -25.61 8.56 4.65
CA GLY A 249 -24.37 8.65 5.42
C GLY A 249 -23.73 10.03 5.25
N ILE A 250 -22.47 10.07 4.81
CA ILE A 250 -21.78 11.34 4.47
C ILE A 250 -21.92 11.74 2.99
N GLY A 251 -22.79 11.05 2.24
CA GLY A 251 -23.12 11.33 0.85
C GLY A 251 -22.24 10.69 -0.23
N PRO A 252 -21.77 9.42 -0.13
CA PRO A 252 -20.96 8.80 -1.18
C PRO A 252 -21.72 8.61 -2.51
N PHE A 253 -23.06 8.56 -2.49
CA PHE A 253 -23.90 8.65 -3.68
C PHE A 253 -24.31 10.09 -3.98
N ALA A 254 -24.77 10.80 -2.95
CA ALA A 254 -25.35 12.14 -3.09
C ALA A 254 -24.38 13.19 -3.66
N LEU A 255 -23.14 13.27 -3.16
CA LEU A 255 -22.19 14.29 -3.64
C LEU A 255 -21.75 14.01 -5.09
N PRO A 256 -21.35 12.79 -5.47
CA PRO A 256 -21.00 12.50 -6.86
C PRO A 256 -22.20 12.62 -7.83
N ALA A 257 -23.41 12.28 -7.40
CA ALA A 257 -24.62 12.54 -8.20
C ALA A 257 -24.85 14.05 -8.41
N GLY A 258 -24.68 14.87 -7.37
CA GLY A 258 -24.73 16.32 -7.49
C GLY A 258 -23.70 16.89 -8.47
N LYS A 259 -22.50 16.30 -8.57
CA LYS A 259 -21.49 16.65 -9.59
C LYS A 259 -21.95 16.38 -11.02
N LYS A 260 -22.90 15.46 -11.22
CA LYS A 260 -23.52 15.14 -12.50
C LYS A 260 -24.81 15.94 -12.77
N GLU A 261 -25.06 17.00 -12.00
CA GLU A 261 -26.26 17.83 -12.13
C GLU A 261 -27.57 17.06 -11.88
N VAL A 262 -27.52 16.03 -11.02
CA VAL A 262 -28.69 15.27 -10.54
C VAL A 262 -29.14 15.90 -9.23
N PHE A 263 -30.40 16.33 -9.12
CA PHE A 263 -30.96 16.86 -7.89
C PHE A 263 -31.07 15.75 -6.84
N VAL A 264 -30.48 15.94 -5.66
CA VAL A 264 -30.48 14.90 -4.62
C VAL A 264 -31.11 15.42 -3.33
N LEU A 265 -32.10 14.68 -2.84
CA LEU A 265 -32.59 14.80 -1.46
C LEU A 265 -31.90 13.72 -0.63
N ALA A 266 -30.95 14.12 0.22
CA ALA A 266 -30.07 13.20 0.94
C ALA A 266 -30.35 13.25 2.44
N ASN A 267 -30.79 12.14 3.03
CA ASN A 267 -31.12 12.02 4.44
C ASN A 267 -30.20 11.02 5.14
N ASP A 268 -29.85 11.30 6.38
CA ASP A 268 -29.28 10.29 7.27
C ASP A 268 -29.74 10.50 8.71
N LEU A 269 -29.98 9.41 9.45
CA LEU A 269 -30.40 9.48 10.84
C LEU A 269 -29.27 9.97 11.76
N ASN A 270 -28.01 9.67 11.45
CA ASN A 270 -26.88 10.04 12.29
C ASN A 270 -26.55 11.54 12.15
N PRO A 271 -26.63 12.33 13.22
CA PRO A 271 -26.33 13.77 13.15
C PRO A 271 -24.89 14.07 12.76
N GLU A 272 -23.93 13.19 13.07
CA GLU A 272 -22.54 13.34 12.62
C GLU A 272 -22.41 13.11 11.11
N SER A 273 -23.08 12.09 10.58
CA SER A 273 -23.15 11.84 9.13
C SER A 273 -23.71 13.07 8.40
N TYR A 274 -24.83 13.60 8.89
CA TYR A 274 -25.45 14.81 8.34
C TYR A 274 -24.53 16.05 8.41
N LYS A 275 -23.84 16.25 9.54
CA LYS A 275 -22.85 17.32 9.69
C LYS A 275 -21.77 17.23 8.61
N TYR A 276 -21.11 16.08 8.47
CA TYR A 276 -20.06 15.90 7.47
C TYR A 276 -20.59 15.94 6.04
N MET A 277 -21.82 15.50 5.79
CA MET A 277 -22.48 15.63 4.49
C MET A 277 -22.68 17.11 4.13
N LYS A 278 -23.19 17.94 5.04
CA LYS A 278 -23.32 19.40 4.80
C LYS A 278 -21.99 20.06 4.48
N GLU A 279 -20.96 19.74 5.25
CA GLU A 279 -19.60 20.24 4.99
C GLU A 279 -19.10 19.74 3.63
N GLY A 280 -19.36 18.48 3.30
CA GLY A 280 -19.05 17.85 2.01
C GLY A 280 -19.76 18.52 0.84
N ILE A 281 -21.03 18.90 0.97
CA ILE A 281 -21.82 19.61 -0.05
C ILE A 281 -21.15 20.93 -0.42
N VAL A 282 -20.76 21.72 0.59
CA VAL A 282 -20.05 22.99 0.39
C VAL A 282 -18.67 22.75 -0.21
N ARG A 283 -17.89 21.82 0.36
CA ARG A 283 -16.53 21.47 -0.10
C ARG A 283 -16.51 21.06 -1.57
N ASN A 284 -17.50 20.26 -1.98
CA ASN A 284 -17.62 19.74 -3.34
C ASN A 284 -18.42 20.66 -4.27
N LYS A 285 -18.88 21.82 -3.81
CA LYS A 285 -19.59 22.83 -4.62
C LYS A 285 -20.86 22.29 -5.28
N VAL A 286 -21.66 21.53 -4.52
CA VAL A 286 -22.94 20.95 -4.98
C VAL A 286 -24.14 21.49 -4.18
N SER A 287 -23.98 22.63 -3.51
CA SER A 287 -25.00 23.24 -2.63
C SER A 287 -26.33 23.58 -3.30
N GLU A 288 -26.31 23.86 -4.60
CA GLU A 288 -27.52 24.19 -5.37
C GLU A 288 -28.34 22.95 -5.76
N ILE A 289 -27.74 21.76 -5.68
CA ILE A 289 -28.27 20.52 -6.27
C ILE A 289 -28.51 19.43 -5.22
N VAL A 290 -27.72 19.42 -4.14
CA VAL A 290 -27.85 18.42 -3.06
C VAL A 290 -28.41 19.09 -1.81
N GLN A 291 -29.59 18.64 -1.39
CA GLN A 291 -30.27 19.10 -0.20
C GLN A 291 -30.17 18.05 0.92
N PRO A 292 -29.52 18.36 2.06
CA PRO A 292 -29.32 17.41 3.13
C PRO A 292 -30.41 17.50 4.22
N PHE A 293 -30.80 16.36 4.78
CA PHE A 293 -31.77 16.18 5.85
C PHE A 293 -31.21 15.30 6.97
N ASN A 294 -31.73 15.45 8.19
CA ASN A 294 -31.36 14.63 9.34
C ASN A 294 -32.61 14.16 10.08
N GLU A 295 -33.22 13.12 9.54
CA GLU A 295 -34.48 12.57 10.01
C GLU A 295 -34.42 11.03 10.03
N ASP A 296 -35.40 10.44 10.71
CA ASP A 296 -35.69 9.03 10.51
C ASP A 296 -36.13 8.78 9.07
N GLY A 297 -35.53 7.76 8.43
CA GLY A 297 -35.75 7.50 7.00
C GLY A 297 -37.20 7.20 6.64
N HIS A 298 -37.98 6.60 7.55
CA HIS A 298 -39.41 6.37 7.32
C HIS A 298 -40.17 7.69 7.29
N THR A 299 -39.83 8.62 8.20
CA THR A 299 -40.43 9.96 8.22
C THR A 299 -40.07 10.71 6.94
N PHE A 300 -38.80 10.70 6.56
CA PHE A 300 -38.28 11.39 5.38
C PHE A 300 -38.99 10.97 4.09
N ILE A 301 -39.12 9.66 3.83
CA ILE A 301 -39.76 9.13 2.60
C ILE A 301 -41.21 9.65 2.43
N HIS A 302 -41.92 9.94 3.51
CA HIS A 302 -43.32 10.39 3.41
C HIS A 302 -43.49 11.83 2.89
N HIS A 303 -42.46 12.68 2.96
CA HIS A 303 -42.55 14.08 2.54
C HIS A 303 -41.46 14.55 1.57
N ALA A 304 -40.46 13.71 1.30
CA ALA A 304 -39.42 13.94 0.30
C ALA A 304 -39.96 14.00 -1.14
#